data_AF-A0ABD5Z370-F1
#
_entry.id   AF-A0ABD5Z370-F1
#
_cell.length_a   1.000
_cell.length_b   1.000
_cell.length_c   1.000
_cell.angle_alpha   90.00
_cell.angle_beta   90.00
_cell.angle_gamma   90.00
#
_symmetry.space_group_name_H-M   'P 1'
#
loop_
_entity.id
_entity.type
_entity.pdbx_description
1 polymer ?
#
loop_
_entity_poly.entity_id
_entity_poly.type
_entity_poly.pdbx_seq_one_letter_code
_entity_poly.pdbx_strand_id
1 'polypeptide(L)'
;MECPGCGSTALSQEVGPEWPIGTSLADAILDVDVDGRIVLARNCWTCGWSEERVVRVESIDETSGDPDVVERRRLLDTLTDTLEDVEDTETLERLLEDVRARRTSDGSRES
;
A
#
# COMPACT_ATOMS: atom_id res chain seq x y z
N MET A 1 -10.97 -18.65 3.39
CA MET A 1 -9.79 -19.35 3.91
C MET A 1 -10.27 -20.35 4.96
N GLU A 2 -9.67 -21.54 5.04
CA GLU A 2 -10.09 -22.61 5.96
C GLU A 2 -9.04 -22.83 7.06
N CYS A 3 -9.50 -23.20 8.24
CA CYS A 3 -8.65 -23.50 9.38
C CYS A 3 -7.89 -24.81 9.16
N PRO A 4 -6.54 -24.83 9.25
CA PRO A 4 -5.77 -26.06 9.04
C PRO A 4 -6.05 -27.13 10.11
N GLY A 5 -6.45 -26.74 11.32
CA GLY A 5 -6.76 -27.68 12.40
C GLY A 5 -8.11 -28.39 12.28
N CYS A 6 -9.14 -27.77 11.68
CA CYS A 6 -10.51 -28.32 11.70
C CYS A 6 -11.33 -28.11 10.42
N GLY A 7 -10.78 -27.44 9.40
CA GLY A 7 -11.48 -27.14 8.13
C GLY A 7 -12.55 -26.05 8.21
N SER A 8 -12.81 -25.48 9.40
CA SER A 8 -13.78 -24.40 9.57
C SER A 8 -13.37 -23.11 8.84
N THR A 9 -14.34 -22.35 8.35
CA THR A 9 -14.13 -21.02 7.74
C THR A 9 -14.25 -19.88 8.75
N ALA A 10 -14.56 -20.18 10.03
CA ALA A 10 -14.64 -19.21 11.12
C ALA A 10 -13.25 -18.79 11.62
N LEU A 11 -12.52 -18.08 10.76
CA LEU A 11 -11.20 -17.52 11.04
C LEU A 11 -11.29 -16.00 11.21
N SER A 12 -10.62 -15.48 12.24
CA SER A 12 -10.25 -14.05 12.29
C SER A 12 -8.79 -13.86 11.93
N GLN A 13 -8.49 -12.68 11.39
CA GLN A 13 -7.14 -12.23 11.06
C GLN A 13 -6.99 -10.80 11.58
N GLU A 14 -5.91 -10.56 12.32
CA GLU A 14 -5.59 -9.26 12.93
C GLU A 14 -4.14 -8.89 12.59
N VAL A 15 -3.87 -7.58 12.52
CA VAL A 15 -2.53 -7.01 12.36
C VAL A 15 -2.13 -6.38 13.68
N GLY A 16 -0.98 -6.74 14.24
CA GLY A 16 -0.56 -6.21 15.54
C GLY A 16 0.50 -7.06 16.23
N PRO A 17 1.12 -6.58 17.33
CA PRO A 17 0.49 -5.70 18.33
C PRO A 17 0.66 -4.19 18.09
N GLU A 18 1.38 -3.79 17.04
CA GLU A 18 1.80 -2.39 16.86
C GLU A 18 0.72 -1.49 16.23
N TRP A 19 -0.31 -2.10 15.62
CA TRP A 19 -1.42 -1.41 14.98
C TRP A 19 -2.73 -1.51 15.78
N PRO A 20 -3.63 -0.52 15.65
CA PRO A 20 -4.98 -0.61 16.19
C PRO A 20 -5.74 -1.84 15.69
N ILE A 21 -6.64 -2.36 16.53
CA ILE A 21 -7.56 -3.46 16.17
C ILE A 21 -8.38 -3.06 14.95
N GLY A 22 -8.51 -3.98 13.99
CA GLY A 22 -9.23 -3.74 12.74
C GLY A 22 -8.44 -3.01 11.65
N THR A 23 -7.18 -2.64 11.90
CA THR A 23 -6.28 -2.15 10.85
C THR A 23 -6.18 -3.18 9.73
N SER A 24 -6.37 -2.72 8.49
CA SER A 24 -6.21 -3.60 7.33
C SER A 24 -4.73 -3.89 7.11
N LEU A 25 -4.41 -5.05 6.52
CA LEU A 25 -3.03 -5.37 6.15
C LEU A 25 -2.45 -4.33 5.17
N ALA A 26 -3.26 -3.77 4.28
CA ALA A 26 -2.80 -2.76 3.33
C ALA A 26 -2.38 -1.47 4.05
N ASP A 27 -3.17 -1.02 5.03
CA ASP A 27 -2.85 0.19 5.79
C ASP A 27 -1.58 -0.02 6.63
N ALA A 28 -1.43 -1.19 7.24
CA ALA A 28 -0.21 -1.53 7.97
C ALA A 28 1.04 -1.60 7.07
N ILE A 29 0.91 -2.04 5.82
CA ILE A 29 2.01 -2.03 4.84
C ILE A 29 2.41 -0.60 4.46
N LEU A 30 1.47 0.33 4.41
CA LEU A 30 1.76 1.73 4.09
C LEU A 30 2.39 2.48 5.26
N ASP A 31 2.08 2.06 6.49
CA ASP A 31 2.54 2.69 7.72
C ASP A 31 3.88 2.14 8.23
N VAL A 32 4.21 0.89 7.88
CA VAL A 32 5.46 0.27 8.32
C VAL A 32 6.68 0.87 7.61
N ASP A 33 7.76 1.08 8.36
CA ASP A 33 9.04 1.50 7.80
C ASP A 33 9.58 0.52 6.74
N VAL A 34 10.43 1.04 5.86
CA VAL A 34 11.20 0.22 4.91
C VAL A 34 12.00 -0.84 5.67
N ASP A 35 11.97 -2.10 5.18
CA ASP A 35 12.52 -3.28 5.86
C ASP A 35 11.81 -3.67 7.17
N GLY A 36 10.72 -3.00 7.51
CA GLY A 36 9.93 -3.24 8.69
C GLY A 36 9.15 -4.56 8.64
N ARG A 37 8.63 -4.93 9.80
CA ARG A 37 7.95 -6.21 10.03
C ARG A 37 6.53 -5.99 10.49
N ILE A 38 5.61 -6.73 9.90
CA ILE A 38 4.21 -6.75 10.26
C ILE A 38 3.90 -8.13 10.81
N VAL A 39 3.29 -8.19 11.99
CA VAL A 39 2.82 -9.44 12.58
C VAL A 39 1.34 -9.62 12.23
N LEU A 40 1.04 -10.77 11.65
CA LEU A 40 -0.30 -11.19 11.24
C LEU A 40 -0.74 -12.36 12.11
N ALA A 41 -1.72 -12.13 12.99
CA ALA A 41 -2.28 -13.14 13.86
C ALA A 41 -3.54 -13.73 13.23
N ARG A 42 -3.64 -15.06 13.21
CA ARG A 42 -4.82 -15.80 12.72
C ARG A 42 -5.34 -16.71 13.81
N ASN A 43 -6.65 -16.66 14.05
CA ASN A 43 -7.29 -17.43 15.10
C ASN A 43 -8.55 -18.13 14.57
N CYS A 44 -8.73 -19.39 14.94
CA CYS A 44 -9.94 -20.17 14.65
C CYS A 44 -10.86 -20.19 15.85
N TRP A 45 -12.07 -19.65 15.67
CA TRP A 45 -13.09 -19.62 16.70
C TRP A 45 -13.75 -20.98 16.97
N THR A 46 -13.53 -21.97 16.09
CA THR A 46 -14.12 -23.30 16.23
C THR A 46 -13.26 -24.25 17.07
N CYS A 47 -11.95 -24.35 16.79
CA CYS A 47 -11.08 -25.31 17.47
C CYS A 47 -9.98 -24.67 18.33
N GLY A 48 -9.92 -23.33 18.39
CA GLY A 48 -8.92 -22.61 19.18
C GLY A 48 -7.51 -22.59 18.58
N TRP A 49 -7.36 -23.01 17.31
CA TRP A 49 -6.08 -22.89 16.61
C TRP A 49 -5.68 -21.43 16.45
N SER A 50 -4.42 -21.11 16.77
CA SER A 50 -3.84 -19.78 16.62
C SER A 50 -2.48 -19.87 15.92
N GLU A 51 -2.16 -18.89 15.09
CA GLU A 51 -0.87 -18.77 14.42
C GLU A 51 -0.51 -17.29 14.24
N GLU A 52 0.76 -16.98 14.43
CA GLU A 52 1.34 -15.69 14.11
C GLU A 52 2.31 -15.85 12.93
N ARG A 53 2.20 -14.96 11.94
CA ARG A 53 3.11 -14.88 10.81
C ARG A 53 3.74 -13.51 10.73
N VAL A 54 5.05 -13.49 10.54
CA VAL A 54 5.78 -12.25 10.31
C VAL A 54 5.88 -12.02 8.81
N VAL A 55 5.34 -10.90 8.35
CA VAL A 55 5.50 -10.39 6.99
C VAL A 55 6.59 -9.32 7.05
N ARG A 56 7.65 -9.49 6.25
CA ARG A 56 8.67 -8.46 6.07
C ARG A 56 8.31 -7.64 4.85
N VAL A 57 8.30 -6.32 4.99
CA VAL A 57 8.14 -5.41 3.86
C VAL A 57 9.54 -5.04 3.39
N GLU A 58 10.00 -5.65 2.30
CA GLU A 58 11.29 -5.35 1.70
C GLU A 58 11.15 -4.15 0.74
N SER A 59 12.13 -3.26 0.73
CA SER A 59 12.20 -2.22 -0.30
C SER A 59 12.23 -2.88 -1.67
N ILE A 60 11.49 -2.33 -2.62
CA ILE A 60 11.72 -2.67 -4.02
C ILE A 60 13.06 -2.06 -4.40
N ASP A 61 14.04 -2.91 -4.71
CA ASP A 61 15.31 -2.48 -5.27
C ASP A 61 15.04 -1.76 -6.60
N GLU A 62 15.28 -0.45 -6.64
CA GLU A 62 15.03 0.40 -7.81
C GLU A 62 15.87 -0.01 -9.04
N THR A 63 16.90 -0.82 -8.82
CA THR A 63 17.79 -1.37 -9.85
C THR A 63 17.29 -2.67 -10.46
N SER A 64 16.34 -3.36 -9.80
CA SER A 64 15.87 -4.70 -10.18
C SER A 64 14.36 -4.81 -10.34
N GLY A 65 13.61 -3.75 -10.02
CA GLY A 65 12.17 -3.66 -10.18
C GLY A 65 11.72 -3.58 -11.65
N ASP A 66 10.43 -3.84 -11.87
CA ASP A 66 9.79 -3.57 -13.16
C ASP A 66 10.05 -2.10 -13.55
N PRO A 67 10.62 -1.83 -14.74
CA PRO A 67 11.01 -0.49 -15.14
C PRO A 67 9.83 0.49 -15.13
N ASP A 68 8.60 0.03 -15.39
CA ASP A 68 7.41 0.87 -15.35
C ASP A 68 7.03 1.28 -13.92
N VAL A 69 7.26 0.38 -12.95
CA VAL A 69 7.03 0.65 -11.53
C VAL A 69 8.09 1.61 -10.99
N VAL A 70 9.36 1.44 -11.38
CA VAL A 70 10.46 2.32 -10.99
C VAL A 70 10.26 3.73 -11.56
N GLU A 71 9.90 3.84 -12.84
CA GLU A 71 9.64 5.15 -13.46
C GLU A 71 8.45 5.85 -12.82
N ARG A 72 7.37 5.11 -12.54
CA ARG A 72 6.21 5.65 -11.83
C ARG A 72 6.56 6.14 -10.44
N ARG A 73 7.41 5.43 -9.69
CA ARG A 73 7.88 5.88 -8.36
C ARG A 73 8.69 7.18 -8.46
N ARG A 74 9.64 7.26 -9.39
CA ARG A 74 10.44 8.48 -9.63
C ARG A 74 9.57 9.70 -9.96
N LEU A 75 8.53 9.51 -10.78
CA LEU A 75 7.57 10.56 -11.10
C LEU A 75 6.78 11.02 -9.86
N LEU A 76 6.42 10.09 -8.97
CA LEU A 76 5.72 10.42 -7.71
C LEU A 76 6.62 11.15 -6.72
N ASP A 77 7.89 10.77 -6.60
CA ASP A 77 8.85 11.46 -5.73
C ASP A 77 9.10 12.89 -6.26
N THR A 78 9.33 13.04 -7.57
CA THR A 78 9.47 14.37 -8.22
C THR A 78 8.25 15.25 -7.99
N LEU A 79 7.04 14.67 -8.06
CA LEU A 79 5.80 15.39 -7.80
C LEU A 79 5.70 15.80 -6.33
N THR A 80 6.08 14.93 -5.40
CA THR A 80 6.05 15.21 -3.96
C THR A 80 6.99 16.35 -3.61
N ASP A 81 8.24 16.31 -4.11
CA ASP A 81 9.22 17.39 -3.94
C ASP A 81 8.70 18.71 -4.52
N THR A 82 8.14 18.67 -5.74
CA THR A 82 7.56 19.87 -6.38
C THR A 82 6.39 20.44 -5.58
N LEU A 83 5.55 19.57 -4.98
CA LEU A 83 4.42 19.99 -4.17
C LEU A 83 4.86 20.58 -2.83
N GLU A 84 5.95 20.07 -2.24
CA GLU A 84 6.54 20.60 -1.02
C GLU A 84 7.12 22.01 -1.24
N ASP A 85 7.65 22.28 -2.45
CA ASP A 85 8.14 23.60 -2.87
C ASP A 85 7.04 24.61 -3.28
N VAL A 86 5.79 24.17 -3.45
CA VAL A 86 4.68 25.07 -3.85
C VAL A 86 4.00 25.64 -2.61
N GLU A 87 4.48 26.81 -2.16
CA GLU A 87 3.86 27.60 -1.08
C GLU A 87 2.54 28.30 -1.50
N ASP A 88 2.22 28.30 -2.79
CA ASP A 88 1.13 29.07 -3.38
C ASP A 88 0.02 28.17 -3.94
N THR A 89 -1.14 28.18 -3.28
CA THR A 89 -2.31 27.34 -3.62
C THR A 89 -2.86 27.58 -5.02
N GLU A 90 -2.68 28.76 -5.61
CA GLU A 90 -3.12 29.05 -6.99
C GLU A 90 -2.27 28.27 -8.01
N THR A 91 -0.98 28.11 -7.72
CA THR A 91 -0.07 27.28 -8.52
C THR A 91 -0.43 25.80 -8.44
N LEU A 92 -0.86 25.32 -7.27
CA LEU A 92 -1.32 23.95 -7.05
C LEU A 92 -2.60 23.63 -7.83
N GLU A 93 -3.59 24.52 -7.80
CA GLU A 93 -4.85 24.35 -8.54
C GLU A 93 -4.59 24.25 -10.05
N ARG A 94 -3.71 25.11 -10.58
CA ARG A 94 -3.33 25.09 -12.00
C ARG A 94 -2.60 23.81 -12.41
N LEU A 95 -1.72 23.29 -11.55
CA LEU A 95 -1.05 22.00 -11.78
C LEU A 95 -2.05 20.83 -11.78
N LEU A 96 -3.03 20.85 -10.87
CA LEU A 96 -4.10 19.86 -10.81
C LEU A 96 -4.98 19.89 -12.06
N GLU A 97 -5.32 21.08 -12.58
CA GLU A 97 -6.05 21.21 -13.83
C GLU A 97 -5.26 20.66 -15.02
N ASP A 98 -3.95 20.92 -15.10
CA ASP A 98 -3.10 20.41 -16.18
C ASP A 98 -2.98 18.87 -16.15
N VAL A 99 -2.82 18.29 -14.96
CA VAL A 99 -2.82 16.82 -14.80
C VAL A 99 -4.16 16.21 -15.22
N ARG A 100 -5.29 16.83 -14.82
CA ARG A 100 -6.63 16.38 -15.24
C ARG A 100 -6.81 16.48 -16.75
N ALA A 101 -6.35 17.57 -17.38
CA ALA A 101 -6.44 17.79 -18.82
C ALA A 101 -5.61 16.77 -19.62
N ARG A 102 -4.39 16.45 -19.17
CA ARG A 102 -3.55 15.41 -19.78
C ARG A 102 -4.20 14.04 -19.69
N ARG A 103 -4.81 13.71 -18.54
CA ARG A 103 -5.54 12.46 -18.33
C ARG A 103 -6.76 12.32 -19.24
N THR A 104 -7.46 13.43 -19.55
CA THR A 104 -8.58 13.42 -20.51
C THR A 104 -8.12 13.35 -21.96
N SER A 105 -6.91 13.84 -22.27
CA SER A 105 -6.38 13.87 -23.64
C SER A 105 -5.79 12.53 -24.09
N ASP A 106 -5.23 11.74 -23.17
CA ASP A 106 -4.76 10.38 -23.47
C ASP A 106 -5.91 9.39 -23.76
N GLY A 107 -7.14 9.70 -23.33
CA GLY A 107 -8.33 8.90 -23.66
C GLY A 107 -8.89 9.13 -25.07
N SER A 108 -8.35 10.07 -25.84
CA SER A 108 -8.84 10.43 -27.20
C SER A 108 -7.88 10.07 -28.33
N ARG A 109 -6.80 9.31 -28.05
CA ARG A 109 -5.87 8.76 -29.06
C ARG A 109 -6.02 7.25 -29.22
N GLU A 110 -7.25 6.75 -29.19
CA GLU A 110 -7.59 5.41 -29.69
C GLU A 110 -8.92 5.49 -30.45
N SER A 111 -8.89 5.95 -31.70
CA SER A 111 -9.85 5.63 -32.78
C SER A 111 -9.35 6.19 -34.12
#